data_AF-A0A7S1YQC5-F1
#
_entry.id   AF-A0A7S1YQC5-F1
#
_cell.length_a   1.000
_cell.length_b   1.000
_cell.length_c   1.000
_cell.angle_alpha   90.00
_cell.angle_beta   90.00
_cell.angle_gamma   90.00
#
_symmetry.space_group_name_H-M   'P 1'
#
loop_
_entity.id
_entity.type
_entity.pdbx_description
1 polymer ?
#
loop_
_entity_poly.entity_id
_entity_poly.type
_entity_poly.pdbx_seq_one_letter_code
_entity_poly.pdbx_strand_id
1 'polypeptide(L)'
;EHSSAGPESVSKLILAAERRGMPTLVRIGYGYQNIIGHSQKYLVAGAQGIILPQCESAQDVQKIVDAVKFPPIGKRGLAGERWNAWCLGEGGTLADRVNESNQNSIVAVVIESCNG
;
A
#
# COMPACT_ATOMS: atom_id res chain seq x y z
N GLU A 1 1.12 13.31 2.47
CA GLU A 1 2.13 14.03 3.27
C GLU A 1 2.18 15.55 3.05
N HIS A 2 1.78 16.13 1.92
CA HIS A 2 1.56 17.59 1.82
C HIS A 2 0.16 17.90 1.28
N SER A 3 -0.83 17.22 1.84
CA SER A 3 -2.24 17.40 1.50
C SER A 3 -3.08 17.28 2.78
N SER A 4 -4.21 17.98 2.81
CA SER A 4 -5.21 17.87 3.87
C SER A 4 -6.08 16.61 3.76
N ALA A 5 -5.87 15.77 2.73
CA ALA A 5 -6.67 14.57 2.50
C ALA A 5 -6.41 13.49 3.58
N GLY A 6 -7.46 13.18 4.33
CA GLY A 6 -7.50 12.02 5.23
C GLY A 6 -7.79 10.70 4.51
N PRO A 7 -7.76 9.56 5.23
CA PRO A 7 -7.97 8.23 4.66
C PRO A 7 -9.27 8.08 3.86
N GLU A 8 -10.40 8.62 4.32
CA GLU A 8 -11.66 8.47 3.56
C GLU A 8 -11.62 9.21 2.21
N SER A 9 -11.02 10.40 2.18
CA SER A 9 -10.86 11.18 0.95
C SER A 9 -9.94 10.46 -0.04
N VAL A 10 -8.82 9.90 0.45
CA VAL A 10 -7.90 9.12 -0.39
C VAL A 10 -8.59 7.88 -0.96
N SER A 11 -9.37 7.14 -0.17
CA SER A 11 -10.13 5.97 -0.66
C SER A 11 -11.12 6.32 -1.80
N LYS A 12 -11.75 7.49 -1.75
CA LYS A 12 -12.62 7.99 -2.83
C LYS A 12 -11.82 8.33 -4.10
N LEU A 13 -10.63 8.92 -3.94
CA LEU A 13 -9.74 9.21 -5.08
C LEU A 13 -9.22 7.93 -5.73
N ILE A 14 -8.88 6.90 -4.94
CA ILE A 14 -8.51 5.57 -5.44
C ILE A 14 -9.65 4.98 -6.29
N LEU A 15 -10.89 5.06 -5.81
CA LEU A 15 -12.07 4.63 -6.58
C LEU A 15 -12.25 5.41 -7.89
N ALA A 16 -12.10 6.72 -7.85
CA ALA A 16 -12.23 7.55 -9.05
C ALA A 16 -11.14 7.21 -10.08
N ALA A 17 -9.89 6.99 -9.65
CA ALA A 17 -8.78 6.61 -10.52
C ALA A 17 -8.97 5.23 -11.14
N GLU A 18 -9.39 4.23 -10.35
CA GLU A 18 -9.65 2.87 -10.86
C GLU A 18 -10.72 2.88 -11.96
N ARG A 19 -11.79 3.67 -11.81
CA ARG A 19 -12.83 3.84 -12.84
C ARG A 19 -12.33 4.44 -14.15
N ARG A 20 -11.12 5.00 -14.15
CA ARG A 20 -10.43 5.53 -15.35
C ARG A 20 -9.28 4.63 -15.80
N GLY A 21 -9.12 3.44 -15.20
CA GLY A 21 -8.02 2.52 -15.50
C GLY A 21 -6.66 3.05 -15.05
N MET A 22 -6.63 3.99 -14.09
CA MET A 22 -5.39 4.59 -13.61
C MET A 22 -4.93 3.92 -12.31
N PRO A 23 -3.68 3.43 -12.24
CA PRO A 23 -3.11 2.94 -10.98
C PRO A 23 -2.84 4.10 -10.01
N THR A 24 -2.84 3.80 -8.72
CA THR A 24 -2.66 4.76 -7.64
C THR A 24 -1.54 4.34 -6.70
N LEU A 25 -0.69 5.30 -6.37
CA LEU A 25 0.35 5.19 -5.34
C LEU A 25 0.03 6.21 -4.25
N VAL A 26 0.10 5.79 -2.99
CA VAL A 26 -0.19 6.68 -1.86
C VAL A 26 1.09 7.00 -1.10
N ARG A 27 1.47 8.28 -1.08
CA ARG A 27 2.53 8.80 -0.21
C ARG A 27 1.99 9.01 1.21
N ILE A 28 2.35 8.10 2.11
CA ILE A 28 1.92 8.13 3.51
C ILE A 28 2.57 9.29 4.25
N GLY A 29 1.98 9.69 5.39
CA GLY A 29 2.60 10.70 6.25
C GLY A 29 3.85 10.18 6.96
N TYR A 30 4.79 11.06 7.25
CA TYR A 30 5.96 10.76 8.07
C TYR A 30 5.62 10.68 9.57
N GLY A 31 6.47 10.03 10.35
CA GLY A 31 6.38 10.02 11.83
C GLY A 31 5.40 9.00 12.42
N TYR A 32 4.80 8.13 11.61
CA TYR A 32 3.96 7.05 12.14
C TYR A 32 4.82 5.94 12.75
N GLN A 33 4.65 5.70 14.05
CA GLN A 33 5.25 4.55 14.73
C GLN A 33 4.77 3.21 14.13
N ASN A 34 3.56 3.18 13.55
CA ASN A 34 2.97 2.01 12.92
C ASN A 34 2.80 2.20 11.39
N ILE A 35 3.91 2.16 10.66
CA ILE A 35 3.94 2.21 9.18
C ILE A 35 3.06 1.11 8.56
N ILE A 36 3.06 -0.09 9.15
CA ILE A 36 2.26 -1.23 8.66
C ILE A 36 0.78 -0.89 8.70
N GLY A 37 0.26 -0.51 9.86
CA GLY A 37 -1.15 -0.17 10.05
C GLY A 37 -1.58 1.03 9.20
N HIS A 38 -0.73 2.04 9.04
CA HIS A 38 -1.03 3.18 8.17
C HIS A 38 -1.07 2.82 6.68
N SER A 39 -0.14 1.98 6.22
CA SER A 39 -0.10 1.52 4.83
C SER A 39 -1.32 0.64 4.49
N GLN A 40 -1.72 -0.23 5.43
CA GLN A 40 -2.82 -1.16 5.22
C GLN A 40 -4.13 -0.45 4.87
N LYS A 41 -4.44 0.71 5.48
CA LYS A 41 -5.66 1.49 5.20
C LYS A 41 -5.83 1.79 3.71
N TYR A 42 -4.74 2.13 3.03
CA TYR A 42 -4.76 2.48 1.61
C TYR A 42 -4.69 1.25 0.71
N LEU A 43 -3.91 0.25 1.11
CA LEU A 43 -3.81 -1.01 0.38
C LEU A 43 -5.15 -1.77 0.38
N VAL A 44 -5.88 -1.81 1.49
CA VAL A 44 -7.22 -2.44 1.54
C VAL A 44 -8.26 -1.63 0.74
N ALA A 45 -8.08 -0.31 0.65
CA ALA A 45 -8.92 0.57 -0.16
C ALA A 45 -8.69 0.40 -1.69
N GLY A 46 -7.63 -0.31 -2.09
CA GLY A 46 -7.32 -0.63 -3.48
C GLY A 46 -6.11 0.11 -4.07
N ALA A 47 -5.29 0.77 -3.26
CA ALA A 47 -4.04 1.36 -3.75
C ALA A 47 -3.08 0.26 -4.25
N GLN A 48 -2.41 0.52 -5.37
CA GLN A 48 -1.47 -0.41 -6.00
C GLN A 48 -0.07 -0.34 -5.39
N GLY A 49 0.20 0.68 -4.57
CA GLY A 49 1.48 0.80 -3.91
C GLY A 49 1.55 1.94 -2.92
N ILE A 50 2.66 1.95 -2.17
CA ILE A 50 2.92 2.93 -1.13
C ILE A 50 4.26 3.60 -1.40
N ILE A 51 4.28 4.92 -1.18
CA ILE A 51 5.49 5.74 -1.20
C ILE A 51 5.84 6.10 0.24
N LEU A 52 6.97 5.61 0.74
CA LEU A 52 7.52 5.96 2.04
C LEU A 52 8.37 7.23 1.91
N PRO A 53 8.01 8.33 2.59
CA PRO A 53 8.85 9.52 2.64
C PRO A 53 9.99 9.39 3.65
N GLN A 54 10.95 10.32 3.58
CA GLN A 54 12.06 10.44 4.52
C GLN A 54 12.70 9.09 4.86
N CYS A 55 13.01 8.31 3.81
CA CYS A 55 13.68 7.03 3.99
C CYS A 55 15.15 7.27 4.31
N GLU A 56 15.59 6.84 5.50
CA GLU A 56 16.96 7.07 5.98
C GLU A 56 17.79 5.78 6.10
N SER A 57 17.17 4.62 5.91
CA SER A 57 17.86 3.35 6.14
C SER A 57 17.27 2.17 5.37
N ALA A 58 18.08 1.13 5.17
CA ALA A 58 17.60 -0.15 4.64
C ALA A 58 16.53 -0.79 5.55
N GLN A 59 16.58 -0.53 6.86
CA GLN A 59 15.58 -0.98 7.81
C GLN A 59 14.21 -0.33 7.54
N ASP A 60 14.18 0.94 7.12
CA ASP A 60 12.94 1.62 6.75
C ASP A 60 12.36 1.07 5.45
N VAL A 61 13.22 0.77 4.47
CA VAL A 61 12.83 0.04 3.26
C VAL A 61 12.21 -1.31 3.62
N GLN A 62 12.83 -2.08 4.53
CA GLN A 62 12.29 -3.37 4.93
C GLN A 62 10.94 -3.24 5.64
N LYS A 63 10.75 -2.23 6.51
CA LYS A 63 9.46 -1.98 7.18
C LYS A 63 8.34 -1.73 6.18
N ILE A 64 8.61 -0.97 5.10
CA ILE A 64 7.58 -0.72 4.09
C ILE A 64 7.33 -1.93 3.19
N VAL A 65 8.36 -2.73 2.86
CA VAL A 65 8.18 -4.02 2.18
C VAL A 65 7.30 -4.95 3.02
N ASP A 66 7.59 -5.07 4.31
CA ASP A 66 6.79 -5.86 5.27
C ASP A 66 5.33 -5.38 5.33
N ALA A 67 5.07 -4.08 5.16
CA ALA A 67 3.73 -3.51 5.17
C ALA A 67 2.94 -3.80 3.88
N VAL A 68 3.61 -3.83 2.72
CA VAL A 68 2.98 -3.90 1.40
C VAL A 68 2.83 -5.34 0.90
N LYS A 69 3.82 -6.20 1.18
CA LYS A 69 3.89 -7.58 0.69
C LYS A 69 3.34 -8.57 1.71
N PHE A 70 2.63 -9.57 1.24
CA PHE A 70 2.19 -10.72 2.03
C PHE A 70 3.34 -11.72 2.26
N PRO A 71 3.22 -12.62 3.24
CA PRO A 71 4.14 -13.74 3.38
C PRO A 71 4.28 -14.55 2.06
N PRO A 72 5.47 -15.08 1.74
CA PRO A 72 6.70 -15.05 2.54
C PRO A 72 7.56 -13.78 2.35
N ILE A 73 7.18 -12.87 1.45
CA ILE A 73 8.01 -11.70 1.08
C ILE A 73 7.95 -10.60 2.15
N GLY A 74 6.78 -10.40 2.76
CA GLY A 74 6.56 -9.42 3.81
C GLY A 74 5.62 -9.93 4.89
N LYS A 75 4.98 -9.00 5.61
CA LYS A 75 4.16 -9.28 6.80
C LYS A 75 2.76 -8.66 6.72
N ARG A 76 2.30 -8.30 5.52
CA ARG A 76 0.96 -7.76 5.31
C ARG A 76 -0.09 -8.77 5.79
N GLY A 77 -1.03 -8.30 6.61
CA GLY A 77 -2.15 -9.12 7.07
C GLY A 77 -3.24 -9.24 6.01
N LEU A 78 -3.92 -10.39 5.98
CA LEU A 78 -5.10 -10.58 5.15
C LEU A 78 -6.30 -9.85 5.76
N ALA A 79 -7.00 -9.08 4.92
CA ALA A 79 -8.29 -8.47 5.25
C ALA A 79 -9.31 -8.88 4.17
N GLY A 80 -10.55 -9.18 4.55
CA GLY A 80 -11.62 -9.42 3.57
C GLY A 80 -12.23 -8.09 3.13
N GLU A 81 -11.61 -7.42 2.17
CA GLU A 81 -11.92 -6.03 1.82
C GLU A 81 -11.81 -5.79 0.30
N ARG A 82 -11.98 -4.55 -0.14
CA ARG A 82 -11.98 -4.19 -1.56
C ARG A 82 -10.77 -4.70 -2.36
N TRP A 83 -9.56 -4.72 -1.77
CA TRP A 83 -8.35 -5.17 -2.48
C TRP A 83 -8.46 -6.58 -3.06
N ASN A 84 -9.29 -7.46 -2.46
CA ASN A 84 -9.57 -8.79 -2.97
C ASN A 84 -11.00 -8.91 -3.51
N ALA A 85 -11.60 -7.81 -3.94
CA ALA A 85 -12.98 -7.74 -4.42
C ALA A 85 -13.97 -8.45 -3.47
N TRP A 86 -13.78 -8.32 -2.15
CA TRP A 86 -14.60 -8.95 -1.12
C TRP A 86 -14.69 -10.48 -1.24
N CYS A 87 -13.70 -11.12 -1.85
CA CYS A 87 -13.75 -12.53 -2.25
C CYS A 87 -14.91 -12.87 -3.22
N LEU A 88 -15.56 -11.88 -3.84
CA LEU A 88 -16.67 -12.04 -4.77
C LEU A 88 -16.28 -11.84 -6.24
N GLY A 89 -15.14 -11.20 -6.50
CA GLY A 89 -14.68 -10.99 -7.88
C GLY A 89 -14.35 -12.30 -8.60
N GLU A 90 -14.45 -12.29 -9.93
CA GLU A 90 -13.94 -13.36 -10.78
C GLU A 90 -12.39 -13.41 -10.74
N GLY A 91 -11.79 -14.54 -11.15
CA GLY A 91 -10.34 -14.63 -11.36
C GLY A 91 -9.50 -15.20 -10.19
N GLY A 92 -9.85 -16.38 -9.70
CA GLY A 92 -8.94 -17.20 -8.88
C GLY A 92 -9.21 -17.24 -7.38
N THR A 93 -8.38 -18.01 -6.67
CA THR A 93 -8.44 -18.20 -5.22
C THR A 93 -7.86 -16.99 -4.48
N LEU A 94 -8.09 -16.92 -3.16
CA LEU A 94 -7.41 -15.91 -2.33
C LEU A 94 -5.88 -16.02 -2.43
N ALA A 95 -5.35 -17.24 -2.58
CA ALA A 95 -3.92 -17.47 -2.75
C ALA A 95 -3.40 -16.87 -4.06
N ASP A 96 -4.15 -17.01 -5.15
CA ASP A 96 -3.81 -16.41 -6.45
C ASP A 96 -3.74 -14.89 -6.34
N ARG A 97 -4.74 -14.27 -5.69
CA ARG A 97 -4.77 -12.82 -5.45
C ARG A 97 -3.62 -12.34 -4.57
N VAL A 98 -3.24 -13.11 -3.57
CA VAL A 98 -2.06 -12.81 -2.72
C VAL A 98 -0.80 -12.84 -3.56
N ASN A 99 -0.63 -13.85 -4.41
CA ASN A 99 0.52 -13.98 -5.29
C ASN A 99 0.57 -12.82 -6.30
N GLU A 100 -0.54 -12.51 -6.96
CA GLU A 100 -0.66 -11.37 -7.88
C GLU A 100 -0.36 -10.04 -7.18
N SER A 101 -0.92 -9.81 -5.99
CA SER A 101 -0.62 -8.62 -5.19
C SER A 101 0.87 -8.55 -4.86
N ASN A 102 1.52 -9.67 -4.56
CA ASN A 102 2.95 -9.71 -4.29
C ASN A 102 3.80 -9.39 -5.53
N GLN A 103 3.39 -9.83 -6.72
CA GLN A 103 4.11 -9.52 -7.97
C GLN A 103 3.90 -8.08 -8.44
N ASN A 104 2.70 -7.53 -8.24
CA ASN A 104 2.31 -6.27 -8.88
C ASN A 104 2.34 -5.04 -7.97
N SER A 105 2.32 -5.21 -6.64
CA SER A 105 2.34 -4.06 -5.73
C SER A 105 3.67 -3.31 -5.77
N ILE A 106 3.59 -1.98 -5.73
CA ILE A 106 4.76 -1.10 -5.81
C ILE A 106 5.13 -0.59 -4.42
N VAL A 107 6.42 -0.67 -4.11
CA VAL A 107 7.04 0.02 -2.97
C VAL A 107 7.99 1.06 -3.55
N ALA A 108 7.76 2.32 -3.23
CA ALA A 108 8.69 3.40 -3.54
C ALA A 108 9.12 4.09 -2.26
N VAL A 109 10.33 4.64 -2.28
CA VAL A 109 10.87 5.41 -1.16
C VAL A 109 11.38 6.74 -1.68
N VAL A 110 11.33 7.76 -0.83
CA VAL A 110 11.89 9.07 -1.11
C VAL A 110 13.06 9.29 -0.14
N ILE A 111 14.25 9.48 -0.69
CA ILE A 111 15.43 9.91 0.04
C ILE A 111 15.48 11.44 -0.08
N GLU A 112 15.31 12.13 1.04
CA GLU A 112 15.21 13.60 1.08
C GLU A 112 15.97 14.21 2.26
N SER A 113 16.87 13.44 2.89
CA SER A 113 17.80 13.91 3.93
C SER A 113 19.21 13.41 3.65
N CYS A 114 20.23 14.04 4.28
CA CYS A 114 21.62 13.60 4.16
C CYS A 114 21.93 12.30 4.92
N ASN A 115 20.99 11.83 5.75
CA ASN A 115 21.16 10.59 6.50
C ASN A 115 20.76 9.36 5.66
N GLY A 116 19.99 9.56 4.59
CA GLY A 116 19.40 8.51 3.75
C GLY A 116 20.06 8.29 2.41
#